data_AF-M4BKI5-F1
#
_entry.id   AF-M4BKI5-F1
#
_cell.length_a   1.000
_cell.length_b   1.000
_cell.length_c   1.000
_cell.angle_alpha   90.00
_cell.angle_beta   90.00
_cell.angle_gamma   90.00
#
_symmetry.space_group_name_H-M   'P 1'
#
loop_
_entity.id
_entity.type
_entity.pdbx_description
1 polymer ?
#
loop_
_entity_poly.entity_id
_entity_poly.type
_entity_poly.pdbx_seq_one_letter_code
_entity_poly.pdbx_strand_id
1 'polypeptide(L)'
;MKSFWHELARPLYCVAPMANVTDAAFRRLISDIAKPSVMWTEFVSCEALTHDSDSRRRMMTTLQYAEQERPVVAQLFGSKPEQFYESAMIVRDLGFDGIDINMGCPEPTVTNQGSGAALILQPQLASQIVAACKRGAGALPVSVKTRIGFHDIDYKDWVLRLLATELEVLTIHGRTRDEMSKVPTHWDVIGEVVTLAKSTGSSALILGNGDVASLVDARQKVNDYGVDGVMLGRALFGNPWLFQGHPDTSHVSVKEKLEVILRHTQLFQELLAEPGLVGFPRMKKFYGSYLKGVPNARQLRDRMARTRYAQDVYDIIDEALEHLVMEEQQVQ
;
A
#
# COMPACT_ATOMS: atom_id res chain seq x y z
N MET A 1 12.29 23.38 3.11
CA MET A 1 10.92 23.23 3.62
C MET A 1 10.91 22.08 4.61
N LYS A 2 10.10 22.15 5.67
CA LYS A 2 9.90 20.97 6.52
C LYS A 2 9.09 19.96 5.71
N SER A 3 9.49 18.69 5.78
CA SER A 3 8.80 17.58 5.13
C SER A 3 7.38 17.42 5.73
N PHE A 4 6.39 17.06 4.89
CA PHE A 4 5.00 16.91 5.32
C PHE A 4 4.84 15.88 6.46
N TRP A 5 5.77 14.92 6.54
CA TRP A 5 5.81 13.89 7.58
C TRP A 5 5.85 14.46 9.00
N HIS A 6 6.45 15.62 9.19
CA HIS A 6 6.57 16.27 10.50
C HIS A 6 5.37 17.15 10.87
N GLU A 7 4.42 17.33 9.95
CA GLU A 7 3.20 18.13 10.15
C GLU A 7 1.99 17.27 10.51
N LEU A 8 2.09 15.95 10.28
CA LEU A 8 1.01 15.00 10.54
C LEU A 8 0.85 14.69 12.02
N ALA A 9 -0.41 14.55 12.45
CA ALA A 9 -0.75 14.06 13.78
C ALA A 9 -0.27 12.60 13.96
N ARG A 10 0.33 12.32 15.12
CA ARG A 10 0.81 10.98 15.49
C ARG A 10 -0.20 10.26 16.39
N PRO A 11 -0.27 8.92 16.36
CA PRO A 11 0.52 8.00 15.53
C PRO A 11 0.09 8.01 14.05
N LEU A 12 1.02 7.67 13.16
CA LEU A 12 0.75 7.61 11.73
C LEU A 12 0.10 6.27 11.37
N TYR A 13 -1.08 6.28 10.75
CA TYR A 13 -1.75 5.08 10.23
C TYR A 13 -1.80 5.13 8.72
N CYS A 14 -1.03 4.26 8.10
CA CYS A 14 -0.67 4.34 6.68
C CYS A 14 -1.23 3.17 5.89
N VAL A 15 -1.50 3.36 4.60
CA VAL A 15 -1.85 2.27 3.69
C VAL A 15 -0.58 1.63 3.12
N ALA A 16 -0.49 0.30 3.16
CA ALA A 16 0.63 -0.41 2.55
C ALA A 16 0.50 -0.46 1.02
N PRO A 17 1.59 -0.22 0.26
CA PRO A 17 1.59 -0.44 -1.18
C PRO A 17 1.43 -1.93 -1.47
N MET A 18 0.39 -2.28 -2.24
CA MET A 18 0.07 -3.66 -2.61
C MET A 18 -0.20 -3.73 -4.11
N ALA A 19 0.71 -4.39 -4.83
CA ALA A 19 0.56 -4.60 -6.26
C ALA A 19 -0.74 -5.33 -6.60
N ASN A 20 -1.43 -4.79 -7.59
CA ASN A 20 -2.74 -5.13 -8.08
C ASN A 20 -3.87 -4.98 -7.05
N VAL A 21 -3.69 -4.17 -6.00
CA VAL A 21 -4.67 -3.97 -4.93
C VAL A 21 -4.84 -2.49 -4.62
N THR A 22 -3.79 -1.77 -4.25
CA THR A 22 -3.87 -0.33 -3.94
C THR A 22 -3.73 0.52 -5.21
N ASP A 23 -4.53 0.20 -6.22
CA ASP A 23 -4.63 0.99 -7.45
C ASP A 23 -5.35 2.33 -7.18
N ALA A 24 -5.35 3.23 -8.17
CA ALA A 24 -5.93 4.56 -8.01
C ALA A 24 -7.42 4.51 -7.62
N ALA A 25 -8.17 3.53 -8.13
CA ALA A 25 -9.59 3.38 -7.80
C ALA A 25 -9.78 2.97 -6.33
N PHE A 26 -9.02 2.00 -5.84
CA PHE A 26 -9.15 1.57 -4.45
C PHE A 26 -8.67 2.63 -3.47
N ARG A 27 -7.57 3.32 -3.77
CA ARG A 27 -7.06 4.41 -2.92
C ARG A 27 -8.03 5.59 -2.88
N ARG A 28 -8.63 5.95 -4.02
CA ARG A 28 -9.68 6.96 -4.09
C ARG A 28 -10.87 6.59 -3.19
N LEU A 29 -11.33 5.34 -3.28
CA LEU A 29 -12.41 4.82 -2.44
C LEU A 29 -12.08 4.91 -0.95
N ILE A 30 -10.87 4.50 -0.54
CA ILE A 30 -10.43 4.61 0.85
C ILE A 30 -10.43 6.07 1.30
N SER A 31 -9.89 6.99 0.49
CA SER A 31 -9.87 8.42 0.84
C SER A 31 -11.26 9.04 0.95
N ASP A 32 -12.22 8.60 0.14
CA ASP A 32 -13.60 9.09 0.19
C ASP A 32 -14.35 8.57 1.43
N ILE A 33 -14.01 7.39 1.94
CA ILE A 33 -14.70 6.74 3.09
C ILE A 33 -14.00 7.00 4.43
N ALA A 34 -12.69 6.80 4.48
CA ALA A 34 -11.88 6.78 5.70
C ALA A 34 -10.41 7.08 5.38
N LYS A 35 -10.06 8.36 5.40
CA LYS A 35 -8.73 8.82 4.98
C LYS A 35 -7.61 8.38 5.95
N PRO A 36 -6.52 7.74 5.46
CA PRO A 36 -5.34 7.42 6.27
C PRO A 36 -4.48 8.66 6.55
N SER A 37 -3.45 8.52 7.37
CA SER A 37 -2.43 9.55 7.55
C SER A 37 -1.65 9.82 6.26
N VAL A 38 -1.25 8.75 5.55
CA VAL A 38 -0.50 8.80 4.29
C VAL A 38 -0.91 7.62 3.39
N MET A 39 -0.97 7.87 2.08
CA MET A 39 -1.31 6.92 1.05
C MET A 39 -0.08 6.56 0.19
N TRP A 40 0.06 5.31 -0.26
CA TRP A 40 1.09 4.90 -1.23
C TRP A 40 0.45 4.39 -2.50
N THR A 41 1.06 4.70 -3.65
CA THR A 41 0.74 4.02 -4.90
C THR A 41 1.09 2.53 -4.83
N GLU A 42 0.64 1.74 -5.79
CA GLU A 42 1.37 0.49 -6.07
C GLU A 42 2.80 0.83 -6.53
N PHE A 43 3.70 -0.15 -6.49
CA PHE A 43 5.09 0.10 -6.86
C PHE A 43 5.34 0.04 -8.37
N VAL A 44 6.15 0.97 -8.85
CA VAL A 44 6.50 1.20 -10.25
C VAL A 44 7.95 0.82 -10.51
N SER A 45 8.19 0.10 -11.61
CA SER A 45 9.56 -0.23 -12.04
C SER A 45 10.24 1.01 -12.60
N CYS A 46 11.37 1.39 -12.02
CA CYS A 46 12.21 2.47 -12.55
C CYS A 46 12.65 2.16 -13.99
N GLU A 47 12.98 0.90 -14.28
CA GLU A 47 13.35 0.47 -15.63
C GLU A 47 12.19 0.64 -16.61
N ALA A 48 10.99 0.17 -16.28
CA ALA A 48 9.83 0.32 -17.16
C ALA A 48 9.43 1.80 -17.34
N LEU A 49 9.65 2.64 -16.32
CA LEU A 49 9.31 4.05 -16.37
C LEU A 49 10.29 4.86 -17.25
N THR A 50 11.55 4.42 -17.38
CA THR A 50 12.60 5.14 -18.14
C THR A 50 13.02 4.48 -19.45
N HIS A 51 12.52 3.28 -19.77
CA HIS A 51 12.96 2.53 -20.95
C HIS A 51 12.31 2.99 -22.26
N ASP A 52 11.01 2.75 -22.44
CA ASP A 52 10.27 3.01 -23.69
C ASP A 52 8.89 3.62 -23.38
N SER A 53 8.27 4.25 -24.38
CA SER A 53 7.00 4.96 -24.21
C SER A 53 5.83 4.08 -23.78
N ASP A 54 5.77 2.83 -24.23
CA ASP A 54 4.66 1.92 -23.93
C ASP A 54 4.77 1.39 -22.51
N SER A 55 5.98 1.00 -22.09
CA SER A 55 6.27 0.62 -20.71
C SER A 55 6.03 1.79 -19.76
N ARG A 56 6.47 2.99 -20.14
CA ARG A 56 6.23 4.21 -19.37
C ARG A 56 4.74 4.49 -19.23
N ARG A 57 3.97 4.39 -20.33
CA ARG A 57 2.51 4.59 -20.29
C ARG A 57 1.82 3.67 -19.29
N ARG A 58 2.19 2.39 -19.23
CA ARG A 58 1.67 1.45 -18.22
C ARG A 58 2.01 1.88 -16.80
N MET A 59 3.25 2.33 -16.55
CA MET A 59 3.66 2.81 -15.24
C MET A 59 2.95 4.11 -14.84
N MET A 60 2.67 4.99 -15.81
CA MET A 60 1.90 6.22 -15.59
C MET A 60 0.47 5.93 -15.10
N THR A 61 -0.16 4.84 -15.55
CA THR A 61 -1.45 4.39 -15.01
C THR A 61 -1.37 4.07 -13.52
N THR A 62 -0.29 3.43 -13.08
CA THR A 62 -0.06 3.11 -11.65
C THR A 62 0.19 4.36 -10.80
N LEU A 63 0.79 5.40 -11.40
CA LEU A 63 1.08 6.70 -10.76
C LEU A 63 -0.11 7.67 -10.78
N GLN A 64 -1.27 7.28 -11.31
CA GLN A 64 -2.46 8.13 -11.19
C GLN A 64 -2.85 8.26 -9.72
N TYR A 65 -3.22 9.47 -9.30
CA TYR A 65 -3.81 9.77 -8.01
C TYR A 65 -4.75 10.98 -8.14
N ALA A 66 -5.62 11.17 -7.17
CA ALA A 66 -6.47 12.34 -7.05
C ALA A 66 -6.18 13.12 -5.75
N GLU A 67 -6.50 14.41 -5.73
CA GLU A 67 -6.03 15.37 -4.71
C GLU A 67 -6.35 15.00 -3.25
N GLN A 68 -7.53 14.44 -3.00
CA GLN A 68 -7.92 13.96 -1.66
C GLN A 68 -7.13 12.73 -1.16
N GLU A 69 -6.32 12.07 -2.00
CA GLU A 69 -5.34 11.06 -1.56
C GLU A 69 -4.16 11.67 -0.79
N ARG A 70 -3.92 12.99 -0.91
CA ARG A 70 -2.77 13.63 -0.28
C ARG A 70 -2.79 13.54 1.27
N PRO A 71 -1.65 13.30 1.93
CA PRO A 71 -0.34 13.09 1.33
C PRO A 71 -0.23 11.72 0.65
N VAL A 72 0.26 11.73 -0.60
CA VAL A 72 0.43 10.53 -1.43
C VAL A 72 1.89 10.35 -1.85
N VAL A 73 2.38 9.13 -1.66
CA VAL A 73 3.77 8.75 -1.89
C VAL A 73 3.84 7.76 -3.05
N ALA A 74 4.68 8.04 -4.05
CA ALA A 74 4.94 7.10 -5.14
C ALA A 74 5.98 6.07 -4.69
N GLN A 75 5.66 4.77 -4.81
CA GLN A 75 6.66 3.72 -4.55
C GLN A 75 7.38 3.30 -5.84
N LEU A 76 8.70 3.28 -5.81
CA LEU A 76 9.58 2.89 -6.91
C LEU A 76 10.36 1.61 -6.56
N PHE A 77 10.69 0.79 -7.56
CA PHE A 77 11.59 -0.35 -7.40
C PHE A 77 12.51 -0.53 -8.61
N GLY A 78 13.67 -1.13 -8.37
CA GLY A 78 14.70 -1.39 -9.38
C GLY A 78 16.05 -1.67 -8.73
N SER A 79 17.09 -1.77 -9.56
CA SER A 79 18.46 -2.06 -9.11
C SER A 79 19.52 -1.11 -9.67
N LYS A 80 19.14 -0.14 -10.52
CA LYS A 80 20.08 0.80 -11.17
C LYS A 80 19.91 2.22 -10.62
N PRO A 81 20.92 2.81 -9.94
CA PRO A 81 20.83 4.16 -9.36
C PRO A 81 20.37 5.25 -10.35
N GLU A 82 20.86 5.25 -11.59
CA GLU A 82 20.49 6.29 -12.55
C GLU A 82 19.02 6.23 -12.99
N GLN A 83 18.44 5.03 -13.04
CA GLN A 83 17.00 4.90 -13.29
C GLN A 83 16.18 5.46 -12.13
N PHE A 84 16.68 5.35 -10.89
CA PHE A 84 16.05 6.00 -9.73
C PHE A 84 16.16 7.51 -9.77
N TYR A 85 17.29 8.06 -10.23
CA TYR A 85 17.44 9.51 -10.43
C TYR A 85 16.40 10.05 -11.43
N GLU A 86 16.30 9.42 -12.60
CA GLU A 86 15.34 9.80 -13.64
C GLU A 86 13.88 9.61 -13.19
N SER A 87 13.57 8.45 -12.58
CA SER A 87 12.23 8.15 -12.08
C SER A 87 11.80 9.12 -10.98
N ALA A 88 12.72 9.53 -10.10
CA ALA A 88 12.43 10.49 -9.06
C ALA A 88 12.12 11.89 -9.61
N MET A 89 12.79 12.31 -10.69
CA MET A 89 12.42 13.56 -11.38
C MET A 89 11.01 13.47 -11.97
N ILE A 90 10.66 12.35 -12.59
CA ILE A 90 9.32 12.13 -13.14
C ILE A 90 8.27 12.22 -12.03
N VAL A 91 8.47 11.51 -10.92
CA VAL A 91 7.56 11.53 -9.76
C VAL A 91 7.42 12.94 -9.18
N ARG A 92 8.53 13.68 -9.06
CA ARG A 92 8.51 15.08 -8.62
C ARG A 92 7.67 15.96 -9.55
N ASP A 93 7.88 15.84 -10.85
CA ASP A 93 7.18 16.67 -11.85
C ASP A 93 5.68 16.31 -11.94
N LEU A 94 5.29 15.11 -11.51
CA LEU A 94 3.89 14.70 -11.32
C LEU A 94 3.25 15.21 -10.02
N GLY A 95 4.02 15.92 -9.18
CA GLY A 95 3.49 16.61 -8.00
C GLY A 95 3.17 15.72 -6.81
N PHE A 96 3.81 14.54 -6.69
CA PHE A 96 3.70 13.71 -5.49
C PHE A 96 4.25 14.41 -4.24
N ASP A 97 3.78 14.01 -3.05
CA ASP A 97 4.24 14.59 -1.79
C ASP A 97 5.53 13.95 -1.29
N GLY A 98 5.85 12.73 -1.75
CA GLY A 98 7.07 12.01 -1.41
C GLY A 98 7.34 10.81 -2.33
N ILE A 99 8.51 10.20 -2.15
CA ILE A 99 8.95 9.02 -2.89
C ILE A 99 9.34 7.91 -1.91
N ASP A 100 8.91 6.69 -2.16
CA ASP A 100 9.34 5.51 -1.39
C ASP A 100 10.12 4.53 -2.28
N ILE A 101 11.18 3.92 -1.74
CA ILE A 101 11.95 2.89 -2.43
C ILE A 101 11.61 1.52 -1.84
N ASN A 102 11.12 0.63 -2.70
CA ASN A 102 10.82 -0.75 -2.32
C ASN A 102 12.10 -1.59 -2.26
N MET A 103 12.51 -1.92 -1.04
CA MET A 103 13.60 -2.85 -0.72
C MET A 103 13.08 -4.08 0.05
N GLY A 104 11.79 -4.42 -0.12
CA GLY A 104 11.12 -5.44 0.70
C GLY A 104 10.29 -6.47 -0.07
N CYS A 105 10.06 -6.27 -1.36
CA CYS A 105 9.27 -7.22 -2.17
C CYS A 105 9.99 -8.58 -2.28
N PRO A 106 9.38 -9.69 -1.85
CA PRO A 106 9.99 -11.01 -1.89
C PRO A 106 9.75 -11.74 -3.23
N GLU A 107 9.00 -11.14 -4.16
CA GLU A 107 8.56 -11.80 -5.38
C GLU A 107 9.77 -12.22 -6.25
N PRO A 108 9.88 -13.49 -6.68
CA PRO A 108 11.03 -13.98 -7.43
C PRO A 108 11.32 -13.18 -8.70
N THR A 109 10.27 -12.74 -9.41
CA THR A 109 10.42 -11.93 -10.62
C THR A 109 11.09 -10.58 -10.35
N VAL A 110 10.98 -10.05 -9.12
CA VAL A 110 11.65 -8.81 -8.68
C VAL A 110 13.03 -9.13 -8.10
N THR A 111 13.15 -10.12 -7.22
CA THR A 111 14.43 -10.41 -6.55
C THR A 111 15.48 -10.96 -7.50
N ASN A 112 15.09 -11.74 -8.52
CA ASN A 112 16.03 -12.28 -9.50
C ASN A 112 16.67 -11.19 -10.38
N GLN A 113 16.08 -9.99 -10.43
CA GLN A 113 16.63 -8.80 -11.10
C GLN A 113 17.53 -7.95 -10.16
N GLY A 114 17.83 -8.45 -8.96
CA GLY A 114 18.57 -7.71 -7.94
C GLY A 114 17.78 -6.58 -7.27
N SER A 115 16.45 -6.56 -7.43
CA SER A 115 15.56 -5.52 -6.90
C SER A 115 14.78 -6.01 -5.67
N GLY A 116 14.01 -5.12 -5.03
CA GLY A 116 13.17 -5.48 -3.89
C GLY A 116 14.03 -5.98 -2.72
N ALA A 117 13.63 -7.09 -2.10
CA ALA A 117 14.36 -7.63 -0.95
C ALA A 117 15.80 -8.06 -1.29
N ALA A 118 16.14 -8.32 -2.56
CA ALA A 118 17.52 -8.67 -2.94
C ALA A 118 18.55 -7.58 -2.62
N LEU A 119 18.10 -6.32 -2.47
CA LEU A 119 18.96 -5.21 -2.07
C LEU A 119 19.49 -5.33 -0.64
N ILE A 120 18.86 -6.14 0.21
CA ILE A 120 19.36 -6.44 1.58
C ILE A 120 20.75 -7.11 1.49
N LEU A 121 21.00 -7.90 0.45
CA LEU A 121 22.29 -8.55 0.20
C LEU A 121 23.31 -7.61 -0.46
N GLN A 122 22.93 -6.38 -0.80
CA GLN A 122 23.76 -5.41 -1.51
C GLN A 122 23.66 -4.00 -0.88
N PRO A 123 24.06 -3.82 0.40
CA PRO A 123 23.86 -2.57 1.15
C PRO A 123 24.55 -1.35 0.53
N GLN A 124 25.70 -1.53 -0.13
CA GLN A 124 26.36 -0.45 -0.86
C GLN A 124 25.51 0.04 -2.03
N LEU A 125 24.93 -0.89 -2.82
CA LEU A 125 24.04 -0.55 -3.93
C LEU A 125 22.76 0.12 -3.43
N ALA A 126 22.17 -0.38 -2.34
CA ALA A 126 21.00 0.24 -1.72
C ALA A 126 21.27 1.70 -1.34
N SER A 127 22.43 1.99 -0.76
CA SER A 127 22.85 3.35 -0.40
C SER A 127 23.00 4.25 -1.64
N GLN A 128 23.58 3.72 -2.72
CA GLN A 128 23.70 4.43 -4.00
C GLN A 128 22.32 4.74 -4.62
N ILE A 129 21.38 3.79 -4.53
CA ILE A 129 20.00 3.97 -4.99
C ILE A 129 19.29 5.09 -4.22
N VAL A 130 19.38 5.09 -2.88
CA VAL A 130 18.76 6.15 -2.07
C VAL A 130 19.37 7.51 -2.40
N ALA A 131 20.70 7.59 -2.51
CA ALA A 131 21.39 8.83 -2.88
C ALA A 131 20.96 9.35 -4.27
N ALA A 132 20.89 8.48 -5.27
CA ALA A 132 20.45 8.85 -6.62
C ALA A 132 18.99 9.30 -6.65
N CYS A 133 18.11 8.59 -5.94
CA CYS A 133 16.71 8.97 -5.78
C CYS A 133 16.57 10.35 -5.12
N LYS A 134 17.27 10.62 -4.00
CA LYS A 134 17.27 11.93 -3.33
C LYS A 134 17.72 13.06 -4.26
N ARG A 135 18.76 12.84 -5.07
CA ARG A 135 19.19 13.83 -6.07
C ARG A 135 18.09 14.16 -7.09
N GLY A 136 17.38 13.16 -7.62
CA GLY A 136 16.32 13.37 -8.59
C GLY A 136 15.04 13.97 -7.97
N ALA A 137 14.73 13.58 -6.74
CA ALA A 137 13.57 14.01 -5.97
C ALA A 137 13.59 15.52 -5.63
N GLY A 138 14.78 16.13 -5.56
CA GLY A 138 14.94 17.52 -5.17
C GLY A 138 14.56 17.73 -3.71
N ALA A 139 13.46 18.45 -3.46
CA ALA A 139 12.99 18.74 -2.10
C ALA A 139 12.00 17.68 -1.56
N LEU A 140 11.57 16.72 -2.38
CA LEU A 140 10.65 15.69 -1.91
C LEU A 140 11.33 14.76 -0.90
N PRO A 141 10.67 14.40 0.22
CA PRO A 141 11.17 13.40 1.14
C PRO A 141 11.26 12.03 0.47
N VAL A 142 12.34 11.30 0.77
CA VAL A 142 12.57 9.94 0.28
C VAL A 142 12.50 8.96 1.46
N SER A 143 11.62 7.97 1.35
CA SER A 143 11.44 6.88 2.31
C SER A 143 11.91 5.54 1.73
N VAL A 144 12.09 4.55 2.60
CA VAL A 144 12.43 3.17 2.23
C VAL A 144 11.50 2.21 2.94
N LYS A 145 10.99 1.22 2.22
CA LYS A 145 10.28 0.07 2.80
C LYS A 145 11.10 -1.21 2.64
N THR A 146 11.43 -1.86 3.74
CA THR A 146 12.29 -3.07 3.76
C THR A 146 11.72 -4.18 4.65
N ARG A 147 12.47 -5.29 4.73
CA ARG A 147 12.33 -6.42 5.66
C ARG A 147 13.46 -6.45 6.69
N ILE A 148 13.33 -7.31 7.69
CA ILE A 148 14.31 -7.57 8.77
C ILE A 148 15.44 -8.55 8.36
N GLY A 149 15.53 -8.90 7.08
CA GLY A 149 16.54 -9.83 6.56
C GLY A 149 16.09 -10.51 5.27
N PHE A 150 17.01 -11.24 4.64
CA PHE A 150 16.72 -11.98 3.41
C PHE A 150 16.38 -13.45 3.70
N HIS A 151 17.36 -14.23 4.15
CA HIS A 151 17.19 -15.62 4.56
C HIS A 151 16.82 -15.66 6.05
N ASP A 152 17.76 -15.21 6.87
CA ASP A 152 17.66 -15.15 8.32
C ASP A 152 17.32 -13.74 8.81
N ILE A 153 16.95 -13.63 10.09
CA ILE A 153 16.79 -12.34 10.76
C ILE A 153 18.19 -11.77 10.98
N ASP A 154 18.59 -10.86 10.10
CA ASP A 154 19.85 -10.12 10.18
C ASP A 154 19.63 -8.69 9.69
N TYR A 155 19.17 -7.84 10.61
CA TYR A 155 18.72 -6.50 10.29
C TYR A 155 19.72 -5.42 10.69
N LYS A 156 20.67 -5.68 11.60
CA LYS A 156 21.43 -4.62 12.28
C LYS A 156 22.31 -3.83 11.33
N ASP A 157 23.23 -4.48 10.61
CA ASP A 157 24.09 -3.78 9.63
C ASP A 157 23.24 -3.14 8.53
N TRP A 158 22.28 -3.89 7.98
CA TRP A 158 21.37 -3.42 6.94
C TRP A 158 20.63 -2.13 7.32
N VAL A 159 19.99 -2.10 8.50
CA VAL A 159 19.27 -0.94 9.00
C VAL A 159 20.22 0.23 9.27
N LEU A 160 21.40 -0.02 9.86
CA LEU A 160 22.40 1.04 10.07
C LEU A 160 22.83 1.70 8.74
N ARG A 161 23.01 0.90 7.68
CA ARG A 161 23.34 1.41 6.34
C ARG A 161 22.21 2.27 5.78
N LEU A 162 20.96 1.84 5.91
CA LEU A 162 19.81 2.63 5.48
C LEU A 162 19.69 3.94 6.27
N LEU A 163 19.80 3.91 7.60
CA LEU A 163 19.71 5.12 8.43
C LEU A 163 20.81 6.13 8.08
N ALA A 164 22.01 5.67 7.74
CA ALA A 164 23.11 6.53 7.30
C ALA A 164 22.85 7.27 5.97
N THR A 165 21.82 6.88 5.21
CA THR A 165 21.41 7.61 3.99
C THR A 165 20.55 8.85 4.27
N GLU A 166 20.20 9.08 5.54
CA GLU A 166 19.31 10.17 5.99
C GLU A 166 17.99 10.17 5.21
N LEU A 167 17.41 8.99 5.02
CA LEU A 167 16.04 8.83 4.53
C LEU A 167 15.05 9.41 5.55
N GLU A 168 13.88 9.82 5.08
CA GLU A 168 12.85 10.47 5.89
C GLU A 168 12.08 9.46 6.75
N VAL A 169 11.65 8.34 6.14
CA VAL A 169 10.86 7.29 6.79
C VAL A 169 11.39 5.92 6.43
N LEU A 170 11.62 5.07 7.44
CA LEU A 170 11.97 3.68 7.29
C LEU A 170 10.79 2.80 7.70
N THR A 171 10.15 2.15 6.73
CA THR A 171 9.10 1.16 7.01
C THR A 171 9.68 -0.24 7.07
N ILE A 172 9.49 -0.93 8.21
CA ILE A 172 9.99 -2.29 8.44
C ILE A 172 8.84 -3.28 8.40
N HIS A 173 8.88 -4.21 7.45
CA HIS A 173 8.11 -5.44 7.53
C HIS A 173 8.83 -6.43 8.43
N GLY A 174 8.22 -6.84 9.54
CA GLY A 174 8.83 -7.70 10.57
C GLY A 174 8.96 -9.17 10.19
N ARG A 175 9.29 -9.48 8.94
CA ARG A 175 9.61 -10.83 8.46
C ARG A 175 10.74 -10.78 7.47
N THR A 176 11.55 -11.83 7.39
CA THR A 176 12.55 -12.00 6.34
C THR A 176 11.89 -12.19 4.98
N ARG A 177 12.67 -12.16 3.90
CA ARG A 177 12.16 -12.44 2.55
C ARG A 177 11.63 -13.87 2.44
N ASP A 178 12.35 -14.85 3.00
CA ASP A 178 12.01 -16.29 2.91
C ASP A 178 10.78 -16.69 3.73
N GLU A 179 10.58 -16.01 4.86
CA GLU A 179 9.42 -16.15 5.72
C GLU A 179 8.12 -15.75 5.00
N MET A 180 8.17 -14.78 4.08
CA MET A 180 7.02 -14.24 3.35
C MET A 180 5.85 -13.85 4.28
N SER A 181 4.83 -14.71 4.39
CA SER A 181 3.68 -14.62 5.30
C SER A 181 3.42 -15.94 6.05
N LYS A 182 4.44 -16.80 6.14
CA LYS A 182 4.35 -18.18 6.66
C LYS A 182 4.44 -18.25 8.19
N VAL A 183 4.99 -17.22 8.82
CA VAL A 183 5.18 -17.11 10.28
C VAL A 183 4.55 -15.83 10.80
N PRO A 184 4.27 -15.68 12.10
CA PRO A 184 3.88 -14.40 12.68
C PRO A 184 4.93 -13.30 12.42
N THR A 185 4.50 -12.05 12.36
CA THR A 185 5.41 -10.90 12.24
C THR A 185 6.18 -10.68 13.55
N HIS A 186 7.51 -10.60 13.45
CA HIS A 186 8.45 -10.33 14.55
C HIS A 186 8.45 -8.84 14.93
N TRP A 187 7.44 -8.43 15.69
CA TRP A 187 7.28 -7.04 16.12
C TRP A 187 8.32 -6.62 17.17
N ASP A 188 8.81 -7.56 17.98
CA ASP A 188 9.94 -7.37 18.88
C ASP A 188 11.18 -6.86 18.13
N VAL A 189 11.50 -7.47 16.99
CA VAL A 189 12.59 -7.02 16.11
C VAL A 189 12.34 -5.61 15.57
N ILE A 190 11.10 -5.24 15.27
CA ILE A 190 10.75 -3.86 14.88
C ILE A 190 11.04 -2.89 16.05
N GLY A 191 10.72 -3.26 17.29
CA GLY A 191 11.07 -2.48 18.48
C GLY A 191 12.58 -2.34 18.69
N GLU A 192 13.36 -3.38 18.38
CA GLU A 192 14.82 -3.32 18.37
C GLU A 192 15.34 -2.33 17.31
N VAL A 193 14.72 -2.30 16.11
CA VAL A 193 15.04 -1.31 15.07
C VAL A 193 14.77 0.12 15.53
N VAL A 194 13.67 0.38 16.24
CA VAL A 194 13.39 1.70 16.83
C VAL A 194 14.49 2.10 17.82
N THR A 195 14.93 1.17 18.68
CA THR A 195 16.00 1.41 19.65
C THR A 195 17.34 1.70 18.95
N LEU A 196 17.64 0.95 17.89
CA LEU A 196 18.83 1.15 17.06
C LEU A 196 18.82 2.50 16.34
N ALA A 197 17.68 2.92 15.77
CA ALA A 197 17.56 4.22 15.12
C ALA A 197 17.76 5.39 16.10
N LYS A 198 17.24 5.26 17.32
CA LYS A 198 17.45 6.25 18.38
C LYS A 198 18.92 6.32 18.82
N SER A 199 19.61 5.18 18.92
CA SER A 199 21.02 5.16 19.36
C SER A 199 22.00 5.76 18.37
N THR A 200 21.65 5.82 17.08
CA THR A 200 22.45 6.52 16.05
C THR A 200 22.16 8.02 15.99
N GLY A 201 21.14 8.51 16.70
CA GLY A 201 20.67 9.89 16.58
C GLY A 201 19.93 10.18 15.26
N SER A 202 19.48 9.14 14.55
CA SER A 202 18.72 9.32 13.30
C SER A 202 17.39 10.03 13.56
N SER A 203 17.03 10.95 12.66
CA SER A 203 15.72 11.62 12.65
C SER A 203 14.65 10.87 11.84
N ALA A 204 15.00 9.74 11.22
CA ALA A 204 14.09 8.98 10.39
C ALA A 204 12.89 8.46 11.21
N LEU A 205 11.69 8.62 10.69
CA LEU A 205 10.50 8.03 11.29
C LEU A 205 10.48 6.53 11.03
N ILE A 206 10.14 5.72 12.03
CA ILE A 206 10.07 4.27 11.89
C ILE A 206 8.61 3.83 11.85
N LEU A 207 8.20 3.22 10.74
CA LEU A 207 6.87 2.61 10.60
C LEU A 207 6.95 1.09 10.71
N GLY A 208 6.12 0.49 11.56
CA GLY A 208 5.97 -0.96 11.65
C GLY A 208 4.98 -1.51 10.61
N ASN A 209 5.25 -2.68 10.06
CA ASN A 209 4.37 -3.34 9.10
C ASN A 209 4.34 -4.86 9.31
N GLY A 210 3.14 -5.44 9.27
CA GLY A 210 2.93 -6.89 9.29
C GLY A 210 1.90 -7.30 10.34
N ASP A 211 0.94 -8.12 9.92
CA ASP A 211 -0.12 -8.73 10.75
C ASP A 211 -0.89 -7.77 11.67
N VAL A 212 -1.12 -6.54 11.22
CA VAL A 212 -1.98 -5.59 11.94
C VAL A 212 -3.39 -5.73 11.41
N ALA A 213 -4.34 -6.08 12.28
CA ALA A 213 -5.72 -6.43 11.90
C ALA A 213 -6.69 -5.24 11.91
N SER A 214 -6.44 -4.22 12.74
CA SER A 214 -7.34 -3.07 12.94
C SER A 214 -6.57 -1.85 13.44
N LEU A 215 -7.22 -0.68 13.53
CA LEU A 215 -6.61 0.49 14.17
C LEU A 215 -6.42 0.34 15.68
N VAL A 216 -7.22 -0.51 16.33
CA VAL A 216 -7.03 -0.85 17.76
C VAL A 216 -5.72 -1.61 17.94
N ASP A 217 -5.49 -2.62 17.10
CA ASP A 217 -4.23 -3.38 17.06
C ASP A 217 -3.05 -2.47 16.68
N ALA A 218 -3.21 -1.61 15.66
CA ALA A 218 -2.19 -0.65 15.25
C ALA A 218 -1.74 0.26 16.42
N ARG A 219 -2.69 0.79 17.20
CA ARG A 219 -2.39 1.61 18.37
C ARG A 219 -1.64 0.82 19.45
N GLN A 220 -2.03 -0.43 19.67
CA GLN A 220 -1.33 -1.30 20.61
C GLN A 220 0.12 -1.53 20.16
N LYS A 221 0.36 -1.81 18.87
CA LYS A 221 1.70 -1.96 18.32
C LYS A 221 2.56 -0.70 18.45
N VAL A 222 1.98 0.49 18.28
CA VAL A 222 2.67 1.76 18.53
C VAL A 222 3.12 1.84 19.99
N ASN A 223 2.23 1.55 20.93
CA ASN A 223 2.53 1.63 22.36
C ASN A 223 3.60 0.61 22.79
N ASP A 224 3.50 -0.62 22.31
CA ASP A 224 4.37 -1.73 22.73
C ASP A 224 5.78 -1.63 22.15
N TYR A 225 5.92 -1.17 20.91
CA TYR A 225 7.19 -1.22 20.16
C TYR A 225 7.78 0.17 19.88
N GLY A 226 7.08 1.24 20.21
CA GLY A 226 7.58 2.62 20.12
C GLY A 226 7.80 3.14 18.70
N VAL A 227 7.17 2.51 17.69
CA VAL A 227 7.18 2.98 16.30
C VAL A 227 6.42 4.30 16.16
N ASP A 228 6.79 5.14 15.20
CA ASP A 228 6.09 6.41 14.92
C ASP A 228 4.71 6.19 14.28
N GLY A 229 4.49 5.00 13.72
CA GLY A 229 3.23 4.60 13.11
C GLY A 229 3.23 3.19 12.56
N VAL A 230 2.12 2.82 11.96
CA VAL A 230 1.87 1.48 11.43
C VAL A 230 1.32 1.56 10.02
N MET A 231 1.90 0.73 9.14
CA MET A 231 1.43 0.57 7.77
C MET A 231 0.55 -0.68 7.66
N LEU A 232 -0.71 -0.52 7.26
CA LEU A 232 -1.72 -1.57 7.16
C LEU A 232 -1.92 -2.03 5.72
N GLY A 233 -1.80 -3.33 5.49
CA GLY A 233 -1.98 -3.95 4.17
C GLY A 233 -3.25 -4.79 4.10
N ARG A 234 -3.12 -6.09 4.36
CA ARG A 234 -4.20 -7.07 4.19
C ARG A 234 -5.49 -6.76 4.95
N ALA A 235 -5.42 -5.99 6.03
CA ALA A 235 -6.60 -5.57 6.79
C ALA A 235 -7.57 -4.69 5.99
N LEU A 236 -7.14 -4.08 4.88
CA LEU A 236 -8.00 -3.29 3.99
C LEU A 236 -8.87 -4.14 3.07
N PHE A 237 -8.56 -5.43 2.88
CA PHE A 237 -9.38 -6.28 2.01
C PHE A 237 -10.78 -6.47 2.58
N GLY A 238 -11.77 -5.92 1.86
CA GLY A 238 -13.16 -5.92 2.30
C GLY A 238 -13.47 -4.90 3.41
N ASN A 239 -12.50 -4.04 3.77
CA ASN A 239 -12.65 -3.06 4.85
C ASN A 239 -12.03 -1.68 4.49
N PRO A 240 -12.57 -0.96 3.50
CA PRO A 240 -12.17 0.41 3.19
C PRO A 240 -12.51 1.40 4.32
N TRP A 241 -13.40 1.01 5.23
CA TRP A 241 -13.73 1.75 6.46
C TRP A 241 -12.68 1.64 7.56
N LEU A 242 -11.58 0.90 7.35
CA LEU A 242 -10.62 0.58 8.39
C LEU A 242 -10.16 1.81 9.21
N PHE A 243 -9.97 2.96 8.55
CA PHE A 243 -9.49 4.17 9.21
C PHE A 243 -10.57 4.95 10.00
N GLN A 244 -11.84 4.51 9.99
CA GLN A 244 -12.87 5.01 10.90
C GLN A 244 -12.66 4.49 12.33
N GLY A 245 -11.84 3.45 12.53
CA GLY A 245 -11.39 3.00 13.84
C GLY A 245 -12.24 1.91 14.49
N HIS A 246 -13.25 1.38 13.79
CA HIS A 246 -14.00 0.21 14.25
C HIS A 246 -13.13 -1.07 14.22
N PRO A 247 -13.38 -2.04 15.13
CA PRO A 247 -12.59 -3.27 15.19
C PRO A 247 -12.79 -4.16 13.95
N ASP A 248 -13.99 -4.12 13.35
CA ASP A 248 -14.37 -4.85 12.15
C ASP A 248 -15.52 -4.13 11.40
N THR A 249 -16.04 -4.75 10.34
CA THR A 249 -17.13 -4.24 9.51
C THR A 249 -18.53 -4.64 10.01
N SER A 250 -18.72 -5.02 11.27
CA SER A 250 -20.04 -5.41 11.80
C SER A 250 -21.03 -4.23 11.89
N HIS A 251 -20.50 -3.01 12.02
CA HIS A 251 -21.27 -1.76 12.01
C HIS A 251 -21.77 -1.36 10.61
N VAL A 252 -21.20 -1.93 9.56
CA VAL A 252 -21.50 -1.58 8.16
C VAL A 252 -22.71 -2.37 7.68
N SER A 253 -23.75 -1.67 7.23
CA SER A 253 -24.97 -2.30 6.72
C SER A 253 -24.72 -3.10 5.43
N VAL A 254 -25.60 -4.05 5.11
CA VAL A 254 -25.51 -4.79 3.84
C VAL A 254 -25.63 -3.83 2.65
N LYS A 255 -26.57 -2.88 2.72
CA LYS A 255 -26.76 -1.84 1.71
C LYS A 255 -25.47 -1.07 1.44
N GLU A 256 -24.81 -0.59 2.49
CA GLU A 256 -23.56 0.17 2.36
C GLU A 256 -22.43 -0.68 1.75
N LYS A 257 -22.36 -1.98 2.08
CA LYS A 257 -21.39 -2.89 1.45
C LYS A 257 -21.64 -3.05 -0.06
N LEU A 258 -22.90 -3.11 -0.49
CA LEU A 258 -23.28 -3.17 -1.91
C LEU A 258 -22.97 -1.86 -2.62
N GLU A 259 -23.28 -0.73 -1.99
CA GLU A 259 -22.95 0.61 -2.52
C GLU A 259 -21.44 0.80 -2.68
N VAL A 260 -20.62 0.26 -1.76
CA VAL A 260 -19.15 0.29 -1.88
C VAL A 260 -18.65 -0.59 -3.03
N ILE A 261 -19.25 -1.76 -3.27
CA ILE A 261 -18.95 -2.57 -4.45
C ILE A 261 -19.22 -1.75 -5.72
N LEU A 262 -20.41 -1.17 -5.82
CA LEU A 262 -20.82 -0.34 -6.94
C LEU A 262 -19.85 0.83 -7.16
N ARG A 263 -19.56 1.59 -6.10
CA ARG A 263 -18.68 2.76 -6.18
C ARG A 263 -17.26 2.38 -6.57
N HIS A 264 -16.71 1.30 -6.02
CA HIS A 264 -15.38 0.83 -6.39
C HIS A 264 -15.32 0.41 -7.86
N THR A 265 -16.36 -0.26 -8.37
CA THR A 265 -16.46 -0.62 -9.79
C THR A 265 -16.57 0.60 -10.69
N GLN A 266 -17.33 1.62 -10.31
CA GLN A 266 -17.41 2.90 -11.04
C GLN A 266 -16.05 3.61 -11.08
N LEU A 267 -15.37 3.75 -9.94
CA LEU A 267 -14.03 4.34 -9.87
C LEU A 267 -13.02 3.60 -10.76
N PHE A 268 -13.10 2.27 -10.82
CA PHE A 268 -12.29 1.47 -11.73
C PHE A 268 -12.59 1.80 -13.19
N GLN A 269 -13.86 1.95 -13.58
CA GLN A 269 -14.24 2.34 -14.94
C GLN A 269 -13.78 3.76 -15.28
N GLU A 270 -13.92 4.70 -14.35
CA GLU A 270 -13.52 6.10 -14.52
C GLU A 270 -12.02 6.26 -14.72
N LEU A 271 -11.19 5.49 -13.99
CA LEU A 271 -9.75 5.74 -13.90
C LEU A 271 -8.91 4.72 -14.68
N LEU A 272 -9.34 3.45 -14.75
CA LEU A 272 -8.45 2.34 -15.12
C LEU A 272 -8.95 1.47 -16.28
N ALA A 273 -10.14 1.74 -16.82
CA ALA A 273 -10.74 0.89 -17.87
C ALA A 273 -10.20 1.12 -19.29
N GLU A 274 -9.08 1.82 -19.44
CA GLU A 274 -8.46 1.97 -20.74
C GLU A 274 -8.07 0.59 -21.31
N PRO A 275 -8.59 0.21 -22.50
CA PRO A 275 -8.34 -1.11 -23.06
C PRO A 275 -6.85 -1.43 -23.21
N GLY A 276 -6.44 -2.61 -22.74
CA GLY A 276 -5.06 -3.09 -22.84
C GLY A 276 -4.11 -2.61 -21.74
N LEU A 277 -4.54 -1.72 -20.83
CA LEU A 277 -3.73 -1.30 -19.68
C LEU A 277 -4.05 -2.11 -18.42
N VAL A 278 -5.30 -2.06 -17.94
CA VAL A 278 -5.72 -2.78 -16.73
C VAL A 278 -6.99 -3.60 -17.01
N GLY A 279 -6.91 -4.90 -16.73
CA GLY A 279 -8.03 -5.80 -16.95
C GLY A 279 -9.05 -5.78 -15.81
N PHE A 280 -10.35 -5.70 -16.15
CA PHE A 280 -11.47 -5.83 -15.22
C PHE A 280 -11.40 -7.04 -14.27
N PRO A 281 -10.89 -8.23 -14.65
CA PRO A 281 -10.79 -9.36 -13.73
C PRO A 281 -10.05 -9.07 -12.42
N ARG A 282 -9.22 -8.02 -12.37
CA ARG A 282 -8.59 -7.53 -11.14
C ARG A 282 -9.61 -7.22 -10.05
N MET A 283 -10.75 -6.62 -10.41
CA MET A 283 -11.77 -6.17 -9.44
C MET A 283 -12.41 -7.31 -8.64
N LYS A 284 -12.48 -8.50 -9.24
CA LYS A 284 -13.14 -9.67 -8.66
C LYS A 284 -12.59 -10.08 -7.29
N LYS A 285 -11.31 -9.77 -7.02
CA LYS A 285 -10.66 -10.09 -5.74
C LYS A 285 -11.26 -9.32 -4.56
N PHE A 286 -11.89 -8.16 -4.81
CA PHE A 286 -12.45 -7.33 -3.75
C PHE A 286 -13.88 -7.73 -3.38
N TYR A 287 -14.69 -8.09 -4.37
CA TYR A 287 -16.13 -8.32 -4.19
C TYR A 287 -16.44 -9.37 -3.13
N GLY A 288 -15.76 -10.52 -3.18
CA GLY A 288 -15.93 -11.57 -2.17
C GLY A 288 -15.54 -11.10 -0.76
N SER A 289 -14.54 -10.22 -0.65
CA SER A 289 -14.09 -9.68 0.62
C SER A 289 -15.07 -8.69 1.23
N TYR A 290 -15.69 -7.80 0.43
CA TYR A 290 -16.73 -6.87 0.92
C TYR A 290 -17.94 -7.63 1.49
N LEU A 291 -18.31 -8.74 0.86
CA LEU A 291 -19.46 -9.56 1.24
C LEU A 291 -19.17 -10.54 2.40
N LYS A 292 -18.00 -10.43 3.05
CA LYS A 292 -17.69 -11.23 4.23
C LYS A 292 -18.60 -10.82 5.39
N GLY A 293 -19.15 -11.82 6.08
CA GLY A 293 -20.06 -11.63 7.21
C GLY A 293 -21.51 -11.28 6.83
N VAL A 294 -21.83 -11.10 5.54
CA VAL A 294 -23.21 -10.89 5.08
C VAL A 294 -23.97 -12.22 5.15
N PRO A 295 -25.10 -12.29 5.87
CA PRO A 295 -25.95 -13.49 5.94
C PRO A 295 -26.42 -13.92 4.54
N ASN A 296 -26.49 -15.23 4.29
CA ASN A 296 -27.01 -15.82 3.04
C ASN A 296 -26.36 -15.35 1.72
N ALA A 297 -25.25 -14.61 1.76
CA ALA A 297 -24.61 -14.04 0.57
C ALA A 297 -23.81 -15.05 -0.30
N ARG A 298 -24.01 -16.37 -0.15
CA ARG A 298 -23.29 -17.38 -0.95
C ARG A 298 -23.57 -17.22 -2.44
N GLN A 299 -24.84 -17.16 -2.82
CA GLN A 299 -25.25 -17.00 -4.21
C GLN A 299 -24.74 -15.68 -4.78
N LEU A 300 -24.83 -14.59 -4.01
CA LEU A 300 -24.30 -13.29 -4.40
C LEU A 300 -22.79 -13.34 -4.65
N ARG A 301 -22.01 -13.93 -3.73
CA ARG A 301 -20.55 -14.12 -3.91
C ARG A 301 -20.22 -14.94 -5.15
N ASP A 302 -20.97 -16.02 -5.40
CA ASP A 302 -20.76 -16.87 -6.58
C ASP A 302 -21.04 -16.13 -7.89
N ARG A 303 -22.07 -15.27 -7.92
CA ARG A 303 -22.38 -14.40 -9.07
C ARG A 303 -21.29 -13.35 -9.26
N MET A 304 -20.89 -12.65 -8.20
CA MET A 304 -19.80 -11.65 -8.24
C MET A 304 -18.47 -12.27 -8.69
N ALA A 305 -18.20 -13.53 -8.34
CA ALA A 305 -17.01 -14.25 -8.80
C ALA A 305 -17.04 -14.62 -10.30
N ARG A 306 -18.19 -14.50 -10.98
CA ARG A 306 -18.37 -14.83 -12.41
C ARG A 306 -18.46 -13.62 -13.32
N THR A 307 -18.52 -12.40 -12.78
CA THR A 307 -18.54 -11.16 -13.55
C THR A 307 -17.33 -11.06 -14.48
N ARG A 308 -17.56 -10.58 -15.68
CA ARG A 308 -16.59 -10.35 -16.76
C ARG A 308 -16.41 -8.87 -17.06
N TYR A 309 -17.45 -8.07 -16.86
CA TYR A 309 -17.48 -6.63 -17.12
C TYR A 309 -18.15 -5.86 -15.98
N ALA A 310 -17.98 -4.54 -15.98
CA ALA A 310 -18.60 -3.66 -14.98
C ALA A 310 -20.13 -3.75 -15.01
N GLN A 311 -20.74 -3.90 -16.19
CA GLN A 311 -22.19 -4.04 -16.32
C GLN A 311 -22.74 -5.24 -15.53
N ASP A 312 -22.04 -6.38 -15.55
CA ASP A 312 -22.46 -7.56 -14.78
C ASP A 312 -22.56 -7.24 -13.27
N VAL A 313 -21.69 -6.37 -12.76
CA VAL A 313 -21.72 -5.95 -11.36
C VAL A 313 -22.90 -5.03 -11.10
N TYR A 314 -23.16 -4.08 -11.98
CA TYR A 314 -24.28 -3.14 -11.86
C TYR A 314 -25.60 -3.91 -11.79
N ASP A 315 -25.83 -4.83 -12.73
CA ASP A 315 -27.04 -5.66 -12.78
C ASP A 315 -27.21 -6.51 -11.50
N ILE A 316 -26.13 -7.09 -10.98
CA ILE A 316 -26.17 -7.90 -9.75
C ILE A 316 -26.48 -7.03 -8.52
N ILE A 317 -25.90 -5.84 -8.43
CA ILE A 317 -26.07 -4.95 -7.27
C ILE A 317 -27.45 -4.32 -7.27
N ASP A 318 -27.97 -3.90 -8.42
CA ASP A 318 -29.32 -3.34 -8.54
C ASP A 318 -30.37 -4.35 -8.08
N GLU A 319 -30.29 -5.61 -8.56
CA GLU A 319 -31.16 -6.70 -8.11
C GLU A 319 -31.03 -6.95 -6.60
N ALA A 320 -29.81 -6.96 -6.06
CA ALA A 320 -29.58 -7.17 -4.64
C ALA A 320 -30.16 -6.04 -3.77
N LEU A 321 -30.07 -4.80 -4.23
CA LEU A 321 -30.64 -3.64 -3.54
C LEU A 321 -32.17 -3.66 -3.58
N GLU A 322 -32.78 -4.03 -4.71
CA GLU A 322 -34.23 -4.20 -4.82
C GLU A 322 -34.75 -5.27 -3.85
N HIS A 323 -34.07 -6.41 -3.75
CA HIS A 323 -34.42 -7.46 -2.79
C HIS A 323 -34.37 -6.99 -1.33
N LEU A 324 -33.35 -6.21 -0.95
CA LEU A 324 -33.25 -5.66 0.41
C LEU A 324 -34.42 -4.72 0.73
N VAL A 325 -34.82 -3.85 -0.21
CA VAL A 325 -35.97 -2.94 -0.02
C VAL A 325 -37.26 -3.73 0.16
N MET A 326 -37.45 -4.80 -0.61
CA MET A 326 -38.63 -5.66 -0.49
C MET A 326 -38.68 -6.42 0.84
N GLU A 327 -37.54 -6.92 1.34
CA GLU A 327 -37.45 -7.57 2.65
C GLU A 327 -37.76 -6.59 3.79
N GLU A 328 -37.24 -5.35 3.73
CA GLU A 328 -37.52 -4.31 4.73
C GLU A 328 -39.00 -3.93 4.78
N GLN A 329 -39.68 -3.88 3.62
CA GLN A 329 -41.11 -3.59 3.53
C GLN A 329 -42.01 -4.74 4.02
N GLN A 330 -41.53 -6.00 4.00
CA GLN A 330 -42.28 -7.15 4.49
C GLN A 330 -42.18 -7.35 6.02
N VAL A 331 -41.21 -6.70 6.66
CA VAL A 331 -40.97 -6.77 8.10
C VAL A 331 -41.63 -5.61 8.87
N GLN A 332 -42.10 -4.57 8.17
CA GLN A 332 -42.89 -3.45 8.71
C GLN A 332 -44.38 -3.74 8.75
#